data_AF-A0A357CZH4-F1
#
_entry.id   AF-A0A357CZH4-F1
#
_cell.length_a   1.000
_cell.length_b   1.000
_cell.length_c   1.000
_cell.angle_alpha   90.00
_cell.angle_beta   90.00
_cell.angle_gamma   90.00
#
_symmetry.space_group_name_H-M   'P 1'
#
loop_
_entity.id
_entity.type
_entity.pdbx_description
1 polymer ?
#
loop_
_entity_poly.entity_id
_entity_poly.type
_entity_poly.pdbx_seq_one_letter_code
_entity_poly.pdbx_strand_id
1 'polypeptide(L)'
;MKIMNNITYRQAGDYLLPNLTLPESEMKVTLGRYGMMHKKFLKENKKLMYSKLMISGTLMSHCKKVEDEAKERFITLMSQI
;
A
#
# COMPACT_ATOMS: atom_id res chain seq x y z
N MET A 1 26.07 9.68 -1.56
CA MET A 1 25.23 9.26 -0.42
C MET A 1 24.95 7.77 -0.59
N LYS A 2 25.56 6.92 0.24
CA LYS A 2 25.51 5.45 0.10
C LYS A 2 24.16 4.99 0.66
N ILE A 3 23.26 4.50 -0.20
CA ILE A 3 22.05 3.82 0.28
C ILE A 3 22.52 2.48 0.84
N MET A 4 22.71 2.43 2.16
CA MET A 4 23.19 1.25 2.87
C MET A 4 22.02 0.28 3.04
N ASN A 5 21.71 -0.46 1.97
CA ASN A 5 20.69 -1.51 1.99
C ASN A 5 21.25 -2.72 2.74
N ASN A 6 21.08 -2.76 4.06
CA ASN A 6 21.30 -3.95 4.89
C ASN A 6 20.22 -5.00 4.60
N ILE A 7 20.28 -5.59 3.40
CA ILE A 7 19.41 -6.72 3.03
C ILE A 7 19.89 -7.92 3.84
N THR A 8 19.04 -8.41 4.73
CA THR A 8 19.30 -9.64 5.47
C THR A 8 18.88 -10.82 4.60
N TYR A 9 19.62 -11.93 4.66
CA TYR A 9 19.33 -13.13 3.87
C TYR A 9 18.93 -14.27 4.80
N ARG A 10 17.99 -15.10 4.36
CA ARG A 10 17.62 -16.35 5.01
C ARG A 10 18.05 -17.53 4.15
N GLN A 11 18.57 -18.57 4.78
CA GLN A 11 18.92 -19.80 4.08
C GLN A 11 17.67 -20.63 3.79
N ALA A 12 17.50 -21.04 2.53
CA ALA A 12 16.44 -21.92 2.07
C ALA A 12 17.08 -23.04 1.23
N GLY A 13 17.43 -24.14 1.90
CA GLY A 13 18.24 -25.21 1.32
C GLY A 13 19.64 -24.69 0.97
N ASP A 14 20.03 -24.85 -0.29
CA ASP A 14 21.34 -24.41 -0.80
C ASP A 14 21.39 -22.93 -1.22
N TYR A 15 20.26 -22.21 -1.12
CA TYR A 15 20.13 -20.83 -1.58
C TYR A 15 19.99 -19.84 -0.41
N LEU A 16 20.56 -18.64 -0.59
CA LEU A 16 20.33 -17.48 0.27
C LEU A 16 19.27 -16.58 -0.37
N LEU A 17 18.08 -16.51 0.23
CA LEU A 17 17.01 -15.65 -0.23
C LEU A 17 17.03 -14.32 0.55
N PRO A 18 16.94 -13.17 -0.13
CA PRO A 18 16.84 -11.89 0.56
C PRO A 18 15.51 -11.81 1.32
N ASN A 19 15.56 -11.27 2.53
CA ASN A 19 14.38 -10.99 3.34
C ASN A 19 13.69 -9.74 2.78
N LEU A 20 12.64 -9.97 1.98
CA LEU A 20 11.80 -8.91 1.45
C LEU A 20 10.88 -8.39 2.56
N THR A 21 11.19 -7.21 3.10
CA THR A 21 10.34 -6.51 4.06
C THR A 21 9.66 -5.32 3.40
N LEU A 22 8.38 -5.11 3.68
CA LEU A 22 7.70 -3.86 3.33
C LEU A 22 8.29 -2.71 4.16
N PRO A 23 8.26 -1.47 3.63
CA PRO A 23 8.58 -0.30 4.43
C PRO A 23 7.70 -0.24 5.68
N GLU A 24 8.27 0.14 6.82
CA GLU A 24 7.54 0.24 8.09
C GLU A 24 6.32 1.18 7.98
N SER A 25 6.43 2.22 7.14
CA SER A 25 5.33 3.14 6.82
C SER A 25 4.12 2.43 6.23
N GLU A 26 4.31 1.43 5.37
CA GLU A 26 3.20 0.67 4.77
C GLU A 26 2.62 -0.36 5.73
N MET A 27 3.45 -0.97 6.57
CA MET A 27 3.00 -1.95 7.57
C MET A 27 2.09 -1.32 8.63
N LYS A 28 2.31 -0.04 8.98
CA LYS A 28 1.52 0.69 9.96
C LYS A 28 0.19 1.22 9.42
N VAL A 29 0.01 1.25 8.10
CA VAL A 29 -1.21 1.80 7.48
C VAL A 29 -2.37 0.83 7.63
N THR A 30 -3.38 1.26 8.37
CA THR A 30 -4.67 0.57 8.46
C THR A 30 -5.66 1.17 7.47
N LEU A 31 -6.35 0.31 6.73
CA LEU A 31 -7.40 0.72 5.79
C LEU A 31 -8.76 0.49 6.42
N GLY A 32 -9.64 1.48 6.33
CA GLY A 32 -11.05 1.34 6.61
C GLY A 32 -11.82 0.81 5.41
N ARG A 33 -13.15 0.98 5.45
CA ARG A 33 -14.07 0.44 4.42
C ARG A 33 -13.76 0.99 3.02
N TYR A 34 -13.61 2.31 2.87
CA TYR A 34 -13.36 2.93 1.56
C TYR A 34 -11.99 2.56 1.00
N GLY A 35 -10.95 2.49 1.84
CA GLY A 35 -9.61 2.06 1.42
C GLY A 35 -9.60 0.60 0.94
N MET A 36 -10.30 -0.28 1.64
CA MET A 36 -10.42 -1.69 1.23
C MET A 36 -11.23 -1.86 -0.07
N MET A 37 -12.31 -1.10 -0.24
CA MET A 37 -13.07 -1.08 -1.49
C MET A 37 -12.21 -0.61 -2.67
N HIS A 38 -11.43 0.47 -2.49
CA HIS A 38 -10.54 0.96 -3.53
C HIS A 38 -9.44 -0.04 -3.87
N LYS A 39 -8.84 -0.69 -2.87
CA LYS A 39 -7.85 -1.76 -3.07
C LYS A 39 -8.42 -2.92 -3.89
N LYS A 40 -9.66 -3.36 -3.60
CA LYS A 40 -10.36 -4.41 -4.36
C LYS A 40 -10.57 -3.97 -5.81
N PHE A 41 -11.06 -2.74 -6.02
CA PHE A 41 -11.25 -2.18 -7.35
C PHE A 41 -9.95 -2.16 -8.16
N LEU A 42 -8.83 -1.72 -7.56
CA LEU A 42 -7.53 -1.72 -8.22
C LEU A 42 -7.10 -3.12 -8.65
N LYS A 43 -7.29 -4.12 -7.78
CA LYS A 43 -6.92 -5.52 -8.07
C LYS A 43 -7.74 -6.12 -9.21
N GLU A 44 -9.04 -5.83 -9.27
CA GLU A 44 -9.96 -6.42 -10.25
C GLU A 44 -9.91 -5.69 -11.60
N ASN A 45 -9.92 -4.36 -11.57
CA ASN A 45 -10.13 -3.53 -12.76
C ASN A 45 -8.86 -2.86 -13.29
N LYS A 46 -7.86 -2.62 -12.42
CA LYS A 46 -6.63 -1.86 -12.77
C LYS A 46 -5.36 -2.61 -12.36
N LYS A 47 -5.26 -3.87 -12.81
CA LYS A 47 -4.16 -4.79 -12.49
C LYS A 47 -2.76 -4.19 -12.65
N LEU A 48 -2.51 -3.46 -13.75
CA LEU A 48 -1.21 -2.80 -13.99
C LEU A 48 -0.86 -1.78 -12.91
N MET A 49 -1.83 -0.95 -12.51
CA MET A 49 -1.64 0.06 -11.46
C MET A 49 -1.45 -0.61 -10.09
N TYR A 50 -2.23 -1.66 -9.81
CA TYR A 50 -2.10 -2.45 -8.60
C TYR A 50 -0.71 -3.09 -8.48
N SER A 51 -0.21 -3.73 -9.54
CA SER A 51 1.13 -4.30 -9.59
C SER A 51 2.21 -3.23 -9.44
N LYS A 52 2.07 -2.08 -10.11
CA LYS A 52 3.00 -0.96 -9.95
C LYS A 52 3.10 -0.50 -8.50
N LEU A 53 1.96 -0.27 -7.84
CA LEU A 53 1.90 0.19 -6.44
C LEU A 53 2.40 -0.88 -5.45
N MET A 54 2.18 -2.15 -5.76
CA MET A 54 2.69 -3.27 -4.97
C MET A 54 4.22 -3.35 -5.05
N ILE A 55 4.78 -3.29 -6.26
CA ILE A 55 6.23 -3.35 -6.49
C ILE A 55 6.92 -2.14 -5.85
N SER A 56 6.32 -0.95 -5.95
CA SER A 56 6.86 0.24 -5.30
C SER A 56 6.68 0.27 -3.78
N GLY A 57 5.91 -0.66 -3.21
CA GLY A 57 5.60 -0.67 -1.77
C GLY A 57 4.90 0.61 -1.33
N THR A 58 3.91 1.10 -2.09
CA THR A 58 3.14 2.32 -1.75
C THR A 58 1.62 2.11 -1.84
N LEU A 59 1.19 0.85 -1.97
CA LEU A 59 -0.20 0.47 -2.19
C LEU A 59 -1.09 0.86 -1.02
N MET A 60 -0.66 0.62 0.23
CA MET A 60 -1.45 0.89 1.41
C MET A 60 -1.56 2.40 1.63
N SER A 61 -0.44 3.13 1.53
CA SER A 61 -0.46 4.60 1.62
C SER A 61 -1.38 5.23 0.56
N HIS A 62 -1.33 4.74 -0.69
CA HIS A 62 -2.21 5.22 -1.75
C HIS A 62 -3.69 4.98 -1.43
N CYS A 63 -4.06 3.76 -1.01
CA CYS A 63 -5.44 3.44 -0.66
C CYS A 63 -5.93 4.26 0.55
N LYS A 64 -5.03 4.58 1.49
CA LYS A 64 -5.35 5.41 2.66
C LYS A 64 -5.65 6.84 2.26
N LYS A 65 -4.86 7.44 1.36
CA LYS A 65 -5.13 8.79 0.83
C LYS A 65 -6.49 8.88 0.16
N VAL A 66 -6.83 7.90 -0.68
CA VAL A 66 -8.14 7.84 -1.36
C VAL A 66 -9.29 7.69 -0.35
N GLU A 67 -9.09 6.93 0.73
CA GLU A 67 -10.08 6.85 1.80
C GLU A 67 -10.28 8.18 2.51
N ASP A 68 -9.20 8.89 2.84
CA ASP A 68 -9.28 10.17 3.54
C ASP A 68 -9.98 11.22 2.67
N GLU A 69 -9.67 11.26 1.37
CA GLU A 69 -10.37 12.09 0.39
C GLU A 69 -11.86 11.73 0.28
N ALA A 70 -12.21 10.44 0.28
CA ALA A 70 -13.62 10.01 0.25
C ALA A 70 -14.38 10.45 1.52
N LYS A 71 -13.72 10.41 2.68
CA LYS A 71 -14.29 10.87 3.96
C LYS A 71 -14.50 12.38 3.97
N GLU A 72 -13.53 13.15 3.50
CA GLU A 72 -13.64 14.61 3.38
C GLU A 72 -14.81 15.01 2.49
N ARG A 73 -14.90 14.41 1.29
CA ARG A 73 -16.01 14.64 0.36
C ARG A 73 -17.37 14.29 0.97
N PHE A 74 -17.44 13.19 1.71
CA PHE A 74 -18.66 12.81 2.42
C PHE A 74 -19.08 13.87 3.44
N ILE A 75 -18.14 14.37 4.25
CA ILE A 75 -18.43 15.43 5.23
C ILE A 75 -18.90 16.71 4.54
N THR A 76 -18.23 17.13 3.46
CA THR A 76 -18.63 18.31 2.69
C THR A 76 -20.05 18.18 2.14
N LEU A 77 -20.38 17.05 1.51
CA LEU A 77 -21.73 16.81 0.98
C LEU A 77 -22.78 16.79 2.08
N MET A 78 -22.47 16.20 3.25
CA MET A 78 -23.39 16.17 4.39
C MET A 78 -23.60 17.56 5.01
N SER A 79 -22.61 18.45 4.95
CA SER A 79 -22.75 19.84 5.44
C SER A 79 -23.56 20.76 4.52
N GLN A 80 -23.82 20.32 3.29
CA GLN A 80 -24.61 21.06 2.30
C GLN A 80 -26.10 20.67 2.31
N ILE A 81 -26.47 19.70 3.14
CA ILE A 81 -27.84 19.25 3.41
C ILE A 81 -28.32 19.94 4.68
#